data_AF-A0A7W6B5W3-F1
#
_entry.id   AF-A0A7W6B5W3-F1
#
_cell.length_a   1.000
_cell.length_b   1.000
_cell.length_c   1.000
_cell.angle_alpha   90.00
_cell.angle_beta   90.00
_cell.angle_gamma   90.00
#
_symmetry.space_group_name_H-M   'P 1'
#
loop_
_entity.id
_entity.type
_entity.pdbx_description
1 polymer ?
#
loop_
_entity_poly.entity_id
_entity_poly.type
_entity_poly.pdbx_seq_one_letter_code
_entity_poly.pdbx_strand_id
1 'polypeptide(L)'
;MWILPAQELGDVDQALDRALTYVNGMAIYTLSPEERAAIHAVYQLYDALAGQPHADLIPAVLNAARQPLHSAYDQVQIGGRLASLREHILASTNQCPYCGFGEPRDLDHYLPRSVFGELAIYPRNLIPSCSPCNNAKRTVVPGLGAANGPSLIHAYFQELPNVEFLWADVSFEEGTLQVRYRIDADILDEALATKLQFQLDRLKLNDRYKGQINKFLSEQRAAMLMFLEIGPILFADYLERCAISLATSFGLNDWRPALLRALAATPDFCNSPSDYLGD
;
A
#
# COMPACT_ATOMS: atom_id res chain seq x y z
N MET A 1 1.31 -7.98 -1.58
CA MET A 1 1.09 -6.52 -1.70
C MET A 1 -0.21 -6.11 -0.99
N TRP A 2 -0.54 -4.82 -0.96
CA TRP A 2 -1.73 -4.19 -0.37
C TRP A 2 -1.92 -4.26 1.14
N ILE A 3 -1.55 -5.35 1.80
CA ILE A 3 -1.67 -5.52 3.26
C ILE A 3 -0.29 -5.56 3.91
N LEU A 4 -0.20 -5.00 5.10
CA LEU A 4 0.95 -5.02 5.99
C LEU A 4 0.52 -5.50 7.38
N PRO A 5 1.43 -6.10 8.16
CA PRO A 5 1.21 -6.30 9.58
C PRO A 5 0.88 -4.97 10.27
N ALA A 6 -0.06 -5.01 11.22
CA ALA A 6 -0.42 -3.83 12.00
C ALA A 6 0.83 -3.28 12.73
N GLN A 7 0.98 -1.95 12.73
CA GLN A 7 2.09 -1.31 13.44
C GLN A 7 1.93 -1.47 14.95
N GLU A 8 3.06 -1.76 15.61
CA GLU A 8 3.16 -1.65 17.06
C GLU A 8 3.07 -0.18 17.47
N LEU A 9 2.36 0.10 18.56
CA LEU A 9 2.11 1.46 19.01
C LEU A 9 3.20 1.98 19.97
N GLY A 10 3.95 1.07 20.60
CA GLY A 10 4.91 1.42 21.64
C GLY A 10 4.27 2.19 22.80
N ASP A 11 5.05 3.04 23.45
CA ASP A 11 4.56 3.99 24.45
C ASP A 11 4.04 5.26 23.76
N VAL A 12 2.71 5.29 23.57
CA VAL A 12 2.01 6.42 22.94
C VAL A 12 2.22 7.73 23.71
N ASP A 13 2.24 7.67 25.04
CA ASP A 13 2.38 8.87 25.86
C ASP A 13 3.78 9.46 25.74
N GLN A 14 4.81 8.60 25.75
CA GLN A 14 6.18 9.03 25.47
C GLN A 14 6.31 9.65 24.07
N ALA A 15 5.65 9.06 23.06
CA ALA A 15 5.65 9.60 21.71
C ALA A 15 4.98 10.99 21.64
N LEU A 16 3.86 11.19 22.34
CA LEU A 16 3.16 12.47 22.45
C LEU A 16 4.01 13.52 23.19
N ASP A 17 4.66 13.14 24.29
CA ASP A 17 5.51 14.06 25.05
C ASP A 17 6.71 14.50 24.21
N ARG A 18 7.34 13.56 23.50
CA ARG A 18 8.44 13.85 22.56
C ARG A 18 7.94 14.67 21.37
N ALA A 19 6.73 14.43 20.89
CA ALA A 19 6.11 15.19 19.82
C ALA A 19 5.87 16.65 20.22
N LEU A 20 5.48 16.92 21.47
CA LEU A 20 5.02 18.23 21.94
C LEU A 20 6.04 18.95 22.83
N THR A 21 7.29 18.51 22.84
CA THR A 21 8.39 19.14 23.58
C THR A 21 9.56 19.43 22.66
N TYR A 22 10.14 20.63 22.76
CA TYR A 22 11.38 20.97 22.07
C TYR A 22 12.57 20.20 22.65
N VAL A 23 13.66 20.09 21.88
CA VAL A 23 14.89 19.40 22.31
C VAL A 23 15.51 20.04 23.56
N ASN A 24 15.28 21.34 23.79
CA ASN A 24 15.73 22.06 24.99
C ASN A 24 14.81 21.86 26.22
N GLY A 25 13.80 21.00 26.12
CA GLY A 25 12.86 20.70 27.21
C GLY A 25 11.68 21.67 27.34
N MET A 26 11.61 22.73 26.53
CA MET A 26 10.48 23.65 26.55
C MET A 26 9.25 23.00 25.89
N ALA A 27 8.10 23.05 26.56
CA ALA A 27 6.85 22.53 26.00
C ALA A 27 6.38 23.39 24.82
N ILE A 28 5.99 22.73 23.73
CA ILE A 28 5.25 23.33 22.61
C ILE A 28 3.77 23.39 22.98
N TYR A 29 3.28 22.32 23.59
CA TYR A 29 1.94 22.21 24.13
C TYR A 29 1.95 21.22 25.30
N THR A 30 1.25 21.55 26.37
CA THR A 30 1.09 20.66 27.53
C THR A 30 -0.31 20.07 27.50
N LEU A 31 -0.40 18.78 27.17
CA LEU A 31 -1.68 18.05 27.20
C LEU A 31 -2.18 17.96 28.63
N SER A 32 -3.44 18.37 28.85
CA SER A 32 -4.17 18.07 30.07
C SER A 32 -4.46 16.56 30.18
N PRO A 33 -4.77 16.05 31.38
CA PRO A 33 -5.19 14.65 31.54
C PRO A 33 -6.41 14.28 30.69
N GLU A 34 -7.34 15.23 30.51
CA GLU A 34 -8.54 15.04 29.69
C GLU A 34 -8.21 14.94 28.20
N GLU A 35 -7.35 15.81 27.67
CA GLU A 35 -6.88 15.74 26.29
C GLU A 35 -6.09 14.47 26.02
N ARG A 36 -5.24 14.05 26.97
CA ARG A 36 -4.50 12.79 26.85
C ARG A 36 -5.46 11.60 26.74
N ALA A 37 -6.43 11.51 27.65
CA ALA A 37 -7.46 10.47 27.61
C ALA A 37 -8.24 10.50 26.29
N ALA A 38 -8.57 11.69 25.78
CA ALA A 38 -9.27 11.85 24.51
C ALA A 38 -8.43 11.40 23.30
N ILE A 39 -7.12 11.64 23.27
CA ILE A 39 -6.24 11.13 22.20
C ILE A 39 -6.22 9.60 22.19
N HIS A 40 -6.08 8.96 23.35
CA HIS A 40 -6.17 7.50 23.46
C HIS A 40 -7.52 6.97 22.96
N ALA A 41 -8.63 7.64 23.33
CA ALA A 41 -9.95 7.27 22.86
C ALA A 41 -10.10 7.42 21.33
N VAL A 42 -9.53 8.49 20.73
CA VAL A 42 -9.51 8.68 19.27
C VAL A 42 -8.73 7.55 18.58
N TYR A 43 -7.58 7.14 19.12
CA TYR A 43 -6.79 6.03 18.56
C TYR A 43 -7.54 4.70 18.64
N GLN A 44 -8.15 4.42 19.78
CA GLN A 44 -8.98 3.22 19.96
C GLN A 44 -10.19 3.21 19.02
N LEU A 45 -10.85 4.35 18.86
CA LEU A 45 -11.98 4.50 17.95
C LEU A 45 -11.56 4.30 16.50
N TYR A 46 -10.43 4.88 16.09
CA TYR A 46 -9.90 4.73 14.74
C TYR A 46 -9.63 3.26 14.39
N ASP A 47 -9.04 2.51 15.33
CA ASP A 47 -8.81 1.07 15.18
C ASP A 47 -10.13 0.30 15.11
N ALA A 48 -11.10 0.60 16.00
CA ALA A 48 -12.42 -0.03 16.00
C ALA A 48 -13.21 0.23 14.72
N LEU A 49 -12.96 1.38 14.08
CA LEU A 49 -13.55 1.77 12.80
C LEU A 49 -12.73 1.26 11.60
N ALA A 50 -11.65 0.50 11.80
CA ALA A 50 -10.79 0.01 10.73
C ALA A 50 -10.28 1.13 9.80
N GLY A 51 -9.95 2.30 10.39
CA GLY A 51 -9.47 3.47 9.68
C GLY A 51 -10.54 4.25 8.90
N GLN A 52 -11.82 3.93 9.08
CA GLN A 52 -12.92 4.70 8.49
C GLN A 52 -13.08 6.06 9.18
N PRO A 53 -13.41 7.11 8.41
CA PRO A 53 -13.61 8.45 8.97
C PRO A 53 -14.90 8.51 9.78
N HIS A 54 -14.85 9.23 10.90
CA HIS A 54 -15.99 9.46 11.79
C HIS A 54 -15.86 10.80 12.49
N ALA A 55 -16.99 11.46 12.80
CA ALA A 55 -16.99 12.77 13.44
C ALA A 55 -16.30 12.76 14.82
N ASP A 56 -16.49 11.69 15.58
CA ASP A 56 -15.90 11.52 16.92
C ASP A 56 -14.39 11.31 16.92
N LEU A 57 -13.74 11.17 15.74
CA LEU A 57 -12.28 11.23 15.63
C LEU A 57 -11.74 12.66 15.81
N ILE A 58 -12.61 13.67 15.87
CA ILE A 58 -12.27 15.09 16.00
C ILE A 58 -13.02 15.69 17.21
N PRO A 59 -12.81 15.16 18.43
CA PRO A 59 -13.59 15.59 19.58
C PRO A 59 -13.28 17.04 19.96
N ALA A 60 -14.29 17.77 20.42
CA ALA A 60 -14.17 19.20 20.74
C ALA A 60 -13.14 19.48 21.85
N VAL A 61 -12.93 18.53 22.77
CA VAL A 61 -11.92 18.62 23.83
C VAL A 61 -10.50 18.80 23.29
N LEU A 62 -10.21 18.30 22.08
CA LEU A 62 -8.89 18.42 21.44
C LEU A 62 -8.74 19.67 20.57
N ASN A 63 -9.71 20.59 20.56
CA ASN A 63 -9.65 21.80 19.73
C ASN A 63 -8.36 22.63 19.95
N ALA A 64 -7.91 22.77 21.20
CA ALA A 64 -6.70 23.51 21.53
C ALA A 64 -5.41 22.73 21.16
N ALA A 65 -5.41 21.41 21.35
CA ALA A 65 -4.27 20.54 21.03
C ALA A 65 -4.11 20.21 19.53
N ARG A 66 -5.17 20.39 18.70
CA ARG A 66 -5.19 19.92 17.31
C ARG A 66 -4.10 20.52 16.44
N GLN A 67 -3.89 21.83 16.49
CA GLN A 67 -2.85 22.47 15.68
C GLN A 67 -1.43 22.05 16.10
N PRO A 68 -1.10 21.98 17.41
CA PRO A 68 0.13 21.35 17.89
C PRO A 68 0.32 19.90 17.38
N LEU A 69 -0.71 19.05 17.49
CA LEU A 69 -0.66 17.65 17.04
C LEU A 69 -0.46 17.55 15.52
N HIS A 70 -1.19 18.34 14.74
CA HIS A 70 -1.01 18.44 13.29
C HIS A 70 0.45 18.76 12.91
N SER A 71 1.03 19.76 13.60
CA SER A 71 2.38 20.26 13.35
C SER A 71 3.45 19.31 13.86
N ALA A 72 3.14 18.43 14.82
CA ALA A 72 4.07 17.44 15.33
C ALA A 72 4.55 16.46 14.25
N TYR A 73 3.74 16.18 13.22
CA TYR A 73 4.16 15.32 12.11
C TYR A 73 5.39 15.86 11.35
N ASP A 74 5.62 17.18 11.35
CA ASP A 74 6.81 17.75 10.71
C ASP A 74 8.11 17.28 11.39
N GLN A 75 8.01 16.71 12.60
CA GLN A 75 9.12 16.08 13.32
C GLN A 75 9.33 14.61 12.99
N VAL A 76 8.40 13.99 12.25
CA VAL A 76 8.53 12.63 11.70
C VAL A 76 9.41 12.65 10.44
N GLN A 77 10.00 13.79 10.09
CA GLN A 77 10.95 13.90 8.98
C GLN A 77 12.38 13.56 9.40
N ILE A 78 13.27 13.40 8.41
CA ILE A 78 14.71 13.12 8.65
C ILE A 78 15.31 14.23 9.53
N GLY A 79 15.99 13.82 10.60
CA GLY A 79 16.58 14.75 11.58
C GLY A 79 15.59 15.39 12.54
N GLY A 80 14.29 15.13 12.39
CA GLY A 80 13.26 15.55 13.32
C GLY A 80 13.28 14.72 14.60
N ARG A 81 12.70 15.26 15.67
CA ARG A 81 12.69 14.54 16.96
C ARG A 81 11.87 13.26 16.92
N LEU A 82 11.00 13.01 15.94
CA LEU A 82 10.30 11.74 15.75
C LEU A 82 10.87 10.92 14.56
N ALA A 83 12.12 11.18 14.14
CA ALA A 83 12.75 10.42 13.05
C ALA A 83 12.76 8.90 13.30
N SER A 84 12.90 8.45 14.55
CA SER A 84 12.85 7.02 14.90
C SER A 84 11.51 6.36 14.57
N LEU A 85 10.39 7.10 14.70
CA LEU A 85 9.07 6.61 14.30
C LEU A 85 9.03 6.38 12.78
N ARG A 86 9.59 7.31 12.01
CA ARG A 86 9.69 7.18 10.56
C ARG A 86 10.53 6.00 10.14
N GLU A 87 11.71 5.87 10.72
CA GLU A 87 12.65 4.78 10.41
C GLU A 87 12.00 3.42 10.71
N HIS A 88 11.31 3.30 11.86
CA HIS A 88 10.59 2.09 12.22
C HIS A 88 9.48 1.74 11.22
N ILE A 89 8.61 2.70 10.87
CA ILE A 89 7.50 2.43 9.94
C ILE A 89 8.03 2.12 8.52
N LEU A 90 9.04 2.85 8.02
CA LEU A 90 9.63 2.58 6.71
C LEU A 90 10.32 1.22 6.66
N ALA A 91 10.96 0.78 7.76
CA ALA A 91 11.60 -0.53 7.86
C ALA A 91 10.60 -1.70 7.88
N SER A 92 9.30 -1.45 8.07
CA SER A 92 8.27 -2.50 8.11
C SER A 92 7.99 -3.16 6.75
N THR A 93 8.47 -2.56 5.65
CA THR A 93 8.30 -3.12 4.30
C THR A 93 9.37 -2.63 3.33
N ASN A 94 9.77 -3.49 2.40
CA ASN A 94 10.68 -3.12 1.32
C ASN A 94 9.95 -2.59 0.07
N GLN A 95 8.62 -2.70 0.03
CA GLN A 95 7.81 -2.32 -1.11
C GLN A 95 6.56 -1.55 -0.67
N CYS A 96 6.20 -0.54 -1.44
CA CYS A 96 5.00 0.25 -1.19
C CYS A 96 3.78 -0.67 -1.25
N PRO A 97 2.98 -0.77 -0.18
CA PRO A 97 1.87 -1.70 -0.10
C PRO A 97 0.83 -1.37 -1.17
N TYR A 98 0.63 -0.10 -1.50
CA TYR A 98 -0.35 0.31 -2.51
C TYR A 98 -0.08 -0.21 -3.92
N CYS A 99 1.19 -0.34 -4.33
CA CYS A 99 1.53 -0.75 -5.71
C CYS A 99 2.32 -2.06 -5.81
N GLY A 100 2.91 -2.56 -4.72
CA GLY A 100 3.64 -3.82 -4.71
C GLY A 100 5.01 -3.79 -5.40
N PHE A 101 5.59 -2.61 -5.67
CA PHE A 101 6.94 -2.53 -6.27
C PHE A 101 7.76 -1.31 -5.86
N GLY A 102 7.13 -0.13 -5.71
CA GLY A 102 7.86 1.11 -5.49
C GLY A 102 8.53 1.14 -4.12
N GLU A 103 9.74 1.69 -4.03
CA GLU A 103 10.45 1.86 -2.75
C GLU A 103 9.66 2.79 -1.81
N PRO A 104 9.33 2.35 -0.58
CA PRO A 104 8.72 3.21 0.43
C PRO A 104 9.71 4.29 0.87
N ARG A 105 9.39 5.54 0.57
CA ARG A 105 10.21 6.70 0.98
C ARG A 105 9.43 7.73 1.76
N ASP A 106 8.11 7.65 1.76
CA ASP A 106 7.22 8.59 2.42
C ASP A 106 6.31 7.85 3.42
N LEU A 107 5.76 8.59 4.38
CA LEU A 107 4.64 8.13 5.18
C LEU A 107 3.39 8.88 4.70
N ASP A 108 2.41 8.12 4.22
CA ASP A 108 1.12 8.63 3.78
C ASP A 108 0.13 8.61 4.94
N HIS A 109 -0.54 9.72 5.20
CA HIS A 109 -1.65 9.74 6.14
C HIS A 109 -2.88 9.12 5.49
N TYR A 110 -3.36 7.97 6.00
CA TYR A 110 -4.56 7.34 5.44
C TYR A 110 -5.78 8.26 5.57
N LEU A 111 -6.08 8.74 6.77
CA LEU A 111 -6.95 9.88 7.01
C LEU A 111 -6.12 11.16 7.06
N PRO A 112 -6.47 12.19 6.27
CA PRO A 112 -5.61 13.36 6.11
C PRO A 112 -5.49 14.15 7.41
N ARG A 113 -4.25 14.43 7.82
CA ARG A 113 -3.97 15.24 9.02
C ARG A 113 -4.58 16.64 8.99
N SER A 114 -4.88 17.19 7.80
CA SER A 114 -5.54 18.51 7.66
C SER A 114 -6.98 18.51 8.18
N VAL A 115 -7.60 17.34 8.32
CA VAL A 115 -8.94 17.16 8.90
C VAL A 115 -8.83 16.45 10.25
N PHE A 116 -8.04 15.37 10.32
CA PHE A 116 -7.86 14.53 11.51
C PHE A 116 -6.47 14.76 12.12
N GLY A 117 -6.25 15.97 12.66
CA GLY A 117 -4.95 16.38 13.21
C GLY A 117 -4.50 15.54 14.41
N GLU A 118 -5.45 14.96 15.13
CA GLU A 118 -5.28 14.01 16.21
C GLU A 118 -4.51 12.76 15.77
N LEU A 119 -4.72 12.31 14.53
CA LEU A 119 -4.09 11.13 13.94
C LEU A 119 -2.77 11.43 13.22
N ALA A 120 -2.24 12.66 13.33
CA ALA A 120 -1.10 13.11 12.53
C ALA A 120 0.19 12.31 12.79
N ILE A 121 0.40 11.84 14.02
CA ILE A 121 1.56 11.01 14.38
C ILE A 121 1.17 9.57 14.73
N TYR A 122 -0.11 9.20 14.54
CA TYR A 122 -0.59 7.88 14.93
C TYR A 122 -0.03 6.81 13.97
N PRO A 123 0.75 5.82 14.44
CA PRO A 123 1.48 4.91 13.56
C PRO A 123 0.58 4.14 12.58
N ARG A 124 -0.62 3.71 13.00
CA ARG A 124 -1.54 2.98 12.13
C ARG A 124 -2.28 3.86 11.13
N ASN A 125 -2.21 5.19 11.26
CA ASN A 125 -2.66 6.13 10.23
C ASN A 125 -1.53 6.51 9.25
N LEU A 126 -0.29 6.07 9.48
CA LEU A 126 0.89 6.38 8.66
C LEU A 126 1.31 5.17 7.83
N ILE A 127 0.96 5.17 6.54
CA ILE A 127 1.26 4.08 5.61
C ILE A 127 2.61 4.33 4.91
N PRO A 128 3.62 3.45 5.03
CA PRO A 128 4.85 3.57 4.26
C PRO A 128 4.53 3.48 2.77
N SER A 129 4.92 4.45 1.97
CA SER A 129 4.49 4.57 0.58
C SER A 129 5.57 5.14 -0.33
N CYS A 130 5.50 4.81 -1.61
CA CYS A 130 6.34 5.47 -2.62
C CYS A 130 5.71 6.81 -3.02
N SER A 131 6.56 7.78 -3.38
CA SER A 131 6.12 9.15 -3.69
C SER A 131 5.04 9.23 -4.78
N PRO A 132 5.08 8.44 -5.87
CA PRO A 132 3.99 8.44 -6.86
C PRO A 132 2.64 8.02 -6.28
N CYS A 133 2.59 7.01 -5.41
CA CYS A 133 1.35 6.56 -4.80
C CYS A 133 0.83 7.58 -3.77
N ASN A 134 1.71 8.11 -2.92
CA ASN A 134 1.35 9.15 -1.95
C ASN A 134 0.73 10.37 -2.66
N ASN A 135 1.39 10.88 -3.70
CA ASN A 135 0.89 12.01 -4.48
C ASN A 135 -0.46 11.72 -5.16
N ALA A 136 -0.63 10.53 -5.73
CA ALA A 136 -1.91 10.12 -6.30
C ALA A 136 -3.02 10.04 -5.22
N LYS A 137 -2.70 9.60 -4.00
CA LYS A 137 -3.65 9.48 -2.90
C LYS A 137 -4.10 10.83 -2.34
N ARG A 138 -3.26 11.87 -2.29
CA ARG A 138 -3.66 13.24 -1.87
C ARG A 138 -4.91 13.76 -2.60
N THR A 139 -5.10 13.21 -3.80
CA THR A 139 -6.31 13.07 -4.62
C THR A 139 -7.66 12.83 -3.93
N VAL A 140 -7.60 12.07 -2.84
CA VAL A 140 -8.68 11.25 -2.32
C VAL A 140 -8.77 11.53 -0.83
N VAL A 141 -9.93 12.02 -0.40
CA VAL A 141 -10.24 12.20 1.02
C VAL A 141 -11.29 11.16 1.41
N PRO A 142 -10.93 10.12 2.17
CA PRO A 142 -11.90 9.14 2.66
C PRO A 142 -13.05 9.84 3.41
N GLY A 143 -14.29 9.50 3.03
CA GLY A 143 -15.53 9.81 3.76
C GLY A 143 -15.95 11.27 3.91
N LEU A 144 -15.54 12.17 3.02
CA LEU A 144 -16.23 13.47 2.84
C LEU A 144 -17.38 13.37 1.80
N GLY A 145 -18.11 12.25 1.80
CA GLY A 145 -19.31 12.02 0.99
C GLY A 145 -19.10 11.25 -0.33
N ALA A 146 -20.21 10.74 -0.89
CA ALA A 146 -20.25 9.90 -2.10
C ALA A 146 -19.61 10.56 -3.36
N ALA A 147 -19.46 11.88 -3.36
CA ALA A 147 -18.84 12.64 -4.45
C ALA A 147 -17.33 12.38 -4.63
N ASN A 148 -16.66 11.77 -3.63
CA ASN A 148 -15.21 11.59 -3.62
C ASN A 148 -14.74 10.15 -3.91
N GLY A 149 -15.66 9.26 -4.28
CA GLY A 149 -15.37 7.85 -4.58
C GLY A 149 -14.99 7.01 -3.35
N PRO A 150 -14.73 5.70 -3.54
CA PRO A 150 -14.25 4.84 -2.46
C PRO A 150 -12.83 5.24 -2.03
N SER A 151 -12.46 4.95 -0.78
CA SER A 151 -11.07 5.12 -0.31
C SER A 151 -10.13 4.05 -0.89
N LEU A 152 -8.82 4.26 -0.84
CA LEU A 152 -7.86 3.18 -1.14
C LEU A 152 -7.94 2.06 -0.08
N ILE A 153 -7.38 0.89 -0.39
CA ILE A 153 -7.25 -0.21 0.56
C ILE A 153 -6.42 0.25 1.77
N HIS A 154 -6.92 -0.01 2.97
CA HIS A 154 -6.18 0.29 4.20
C HIS A 154 -5.16 -0.81 4.46
N ALA A 155 -3.86 -0.50 4.40
CA ALA A 155 -2.83 -1.53 4.47
C ALA A 155 -2.82 -2.33 5.78
N TYR A 156 -3.23 -1.72 6.90
CA TYR A 156 -3.24 -2.41 8.20
C TYR A 156 -4.58 -3.03 8.62
N PHE A 157 -5.70 -2.64 8.01
CA PHE A 157 -7.03 -3.01 8.51
C PHE A 157 -7.92 -3.67 7.47
N GLN A 158 -7.59 -3.55 6.18
CA GLN A 158 -8.40 -4.20 5.16
C GLN A 158 -8.18 -5.70 5.22
N GLU A 159 -9.26 -6.44 5.43
CA GLU A 159 -9.27 -7.88 5.21
C GLU A 159 -9.43 -8.14 3.72
N LEU A 160 -8.60 -9.04 3.19
CA LEU A 160 -8.69 -9.54 1.81
C LEU A 160 -8.97 -11.05 1.86
N PRO A 161 -9.85 -11.57 0.98
CA PRO A 161 -10.13 -12.99 0.95
C PRO A 161 -8.91 -13.77 0.44
N ASN A 162 -8.76 -14.99 0.94
CA ASN A 162 -7.69 -15.91 0.53
C ASN A 162 -8.06 -16.63 -0.79
N VAL A 163 -8.37 -15.85 -1.82
CA VAL A 163 -8.69 -16.31 -3.18
C VAL A 163 -7.98 -15.41 -4.20
N GLU A 164 -7.76 -15.92 -5.40
CA GLU A 164 -7.15 -15.17 -6.49
C GLU A 164 -8.19 -14.29 -7.18
N PHE A 165 -8.09 -12.98 -6.97
CA PHE A 165 -8.98 -11.98 -7.55
C PHE A 165 -8.24 -10.94 -8.41
N LEU A 166 -6.91 -10.86 -8.35
CA LEU A 166 -6.12 -10.09 -9.30
C LEU A 166 -5.68 -10.99 -10.45
N TRP A 167 -6.12 -10.65 -11.65
CA TRP A 167 -5.78 -11.36 -12.88
C TRP A 167 -5.04 -10.44 -13.84
N ALA A 168 -4.14 -11.03 -14.62
CA ALA A 168 -3.49 -10.39 -15.74
C ALA A 168 -4.08 -10.95 -17.03
N ASP A 169 -4.58 -10.07 -17.89
CA ASP A 169 -4.93 -10.39 -19.26
C ASP A 169 -3.71 -10.10 -20.14
N VAL A 170 -3.32 -11.07 -20.96
CA VAL A 170 -2.15 -11.01 -21.85
C VAL A 170 -2.62 -10.97 -23.30
N SER A 171 -2.06 -10.05 -24.08
CA SER A 171 -2.24 -10.00 -25.54
C SER A 171 -0.94 -9.62 -26.25
N PHE A 172 -0.91 -9.83 -27.56
CA PHE A 172 0.22 -9.48 -28.41
C PHE A 172 -0.23 -8.50 -29.48
N GLU A 173 0.39 -7.32 -29.50
CA GLU A 173 0.09 -6.26 -30.47
C GLU A 173 1.39 -5.87 -31.17
N GLU A 174 1.46 -6.06 -32.48
CA GLU A 174 2.64 -5.72 -33.30
C GLU A 174 3.95 -6.34 -32.77
N GLY A 175 3.89 -7.57 -32.25
CA GLY A 175 5.03 -8.26 -31.66
C GLY A 175 5.39 -7.81 -30.23
N THR A 176 4.60 -6.92 -29.63
CA THR A 176 4.80 -6.45 -28.26
C THR A 176 3.86 -7.16 -27.29
N LEU A 177 4.40 -7.66 -26.19
CA LEU A 177 3.62 -8.19 -25.07
C LEU A 177 2.86 -7.04 -24.37
N GLN A 178 1.53 -7.12 -24.37
CA GLN A 178 0.66 -6.25 -23.60
C GLN A 178 0.11 -7.02 -22.40
N VAL A 179 0.13 -6.37 -21.24
CA VAL A 179 -0.41 -6.93 -20.00
C VAL A 179 -1.31 -5.90 -19.35
N ARG A 180 -2.53 -6.32 -19.02
CA ARG A 180 -3.48 -5.51 -18.26
C ARG A 180 -3.99 -6.30 -17.07
N TYR A 181 -3.90 -5.71 -15.88
CA TYR A 181 -4.45 -6.26 -14.66
C TYR A 181 -5.88 -5.80 -14.44
N ARG A 182 -6.71 -6.71 -13.92
CA ARG A 182 -8.10 -6.49 -13.54
C ARG A 182 -8.44 -7.19 -12.23
N ILE A 183 -9.46 -6.68 -11.55
CA ILE A 183 -10.09 -7.35 -10.42
C ILE A 183 -11.21 -8.25 -10.93
N ASP A 184 -11.22 -9.50 -10.50
CA ASP A 184 -12.37 -10.39 -10.63
C ASP A 184 -13.41 -10.02 -9.59
N ALA A 185 -14.42 -9.26 -10.01
CA ALA A 185 -15.46 -8.76 -9.14
C ALA A 185 -16.50 -9.83 -8.80
N ASP A 186 -16.63 -10.90 -9.60
CA ASP A 186 -17.69 -11.91 -9.46
C ASP A 186 -17.50 -12.78 -8.21
N ILE A 187 -16.27 -12.82 -7.69
CA ILE A 187 -15.88 -13.61 -6.50
C ILE A 187 -15.72 -12.76 -5.24
N LEU A 188 -15.97 -11.46 -5.33
CA LEU A 188 -15.76 -10.50 -4.25
C LEU A 188 -17.06 -9.82 -3.82
N ASP A 189 -17.08 -9.31 -2.59
CA ASP A 189 -18.08 -8.32 -2.19
C ASP A 189 -17.99 -7.07 -3.08
N GLU A 190 -19.13 -6.50 -3.44
CA GLU A 190 -19.23 -5.36 -4.37
C GLU A 190 -18.43 -4.14 -3.90
N ALA A 191 -18.47 -3.85 -2.59
CA ALA A 191 -17.76 -2.71 -2.03
C ALA A 191 -16.25 -2.95 -2.06
N LEU A 192 -15.78 -4.17 -1.77
CA LEU A 192 -14.36 -4.53 -1.86
C LEU A 192 -13.86 -4.52 -3.31
N ALA A 193 -14.61 -5.10 -4.25
CA ALA A 193 -14.28 -5.10 -5.67
C ALA A 193 -14.14 -3.67 -6.21
N THR A 194 -15.12 -2.82 -5.90
CA THR A 194 -15.12 -1.39 -6.28
C THR A 194 -13.90 -0.66 -5.71
N LYS A 195 -13.55 -0.95 -4.45
CA LYS A 195 -12.39 -0.35 -3.78
C LYS A 195 -11.05 -0.76 -4.39
N LEU A 196 -10.90 -2.05 -4.70
CA LEU A 196 -9.70 -2.60 -5.35
C LEU A 196 -9.54 -2.07 -6.78
N GLN A 197 -10.64 -2.02 -7.55
CA GLN A 197 -10.62 -1.49 -8.91
C GLN A 197 -10.29 0.02 -8.90
N PHE A 198 -10.91 0.79 -8.00
CA PHE A 198 -10.57 2.18 -7.80
C PHE A 198 -9.07 2.37 -7.48
N GLN A 199 -8.48 1.50 -6.66
CA GLN A 199 -7.05 1.55 -6.36
C GLN A 199 -6.17 1.31 -7.59
N LEU A 200 -6.48 0.30 -8.42
CA LEU A 200 -5.77 0.06 -9.68
C LEU A 200 -5.77 1.30 -10.57
N ASP A 201 -6.95 1.91 -10.74
CA ASP A 201 -7.15 3.04 -11.64
C ASP A 201 -6.54 4.33 -11.09
N ARG A 202 -6.82 4.65 -9.82
CA ARG A 202 -6.37 5.88 -9.16
C ARG A 202 -4.84 5.95 -9.11
N LEU A 203 -4.18 4.83 -8.86
CA LEU A 203 -2.73 4.74 -8.78
C LEU A 203 -2.06 4.47 -10.13
N LYS A 204 -2.87 4.35 -11.20
CA LYS A 204 -2.44 4.06 -12.59
C LYS A 204 -1.55 2.82 -12.66
N LEU A 205 -1.94 1.76 -11.97
CA LEU A 205 -1.08 0.58 -11.81
C LEU A 205 -0.83 -0.12 -13.14
N ASN A 206 -1.83 -0.20 -14.02
CA ASN A 206 -1.65 -0.78 -15.36
C ASN A 206 -0.59 -0.06 -16.21
N ASP A 207 -0.54 1.28 -16.17
CA ASP A 207 0.50 2.01 -16.90
C ASP A 207 1.88 1.85 -16.25
N ARG A 208 1.92 1.84 -14.92
CA ARG A 208 3.17 1.78 -14.16
C ARG A 208 3.78 0.38 -14.11
N TYR A 209 2.97 -0.67 -14.21
CA TYR A 209 3.45 -2.04 -14.22
C TYR A 209 4.21 -2.39 -15.50
N LYS A 210 3.95 -1.73 -16.64
CA LYS A 210 4.67 -1.99 -17.91
C LYS A 210 6.19 -2.02 -17.74
N GLY A 211 6.75 -0.98 -17.09
CA GLY A 211 8.19 -0.93 -16.82
C GLY A 211 8.67 -1.98 -15.81
N GLN A 212 7.83 -2.36 -14.85
CA GLN A 212 8.18 -3.39 -13.86
C GLN A 212 8.13 -4.80 -14.45
N ILE A 213 7.16 -5.07 -15.33
CA ILE A 213 7.06 -6.30 -16.10
C ILE A 213 8.31 -6.48 -16.95
N ASN A 214 8.70 -5.46 -17.73
CA ASN A 214 9.91 -5.56 -18.56
C ASN A 214 11.15 -5.88 -17.73
N LYS A 215 11.36 -5.15 -16.63
CA LYS A 215 12.49 -5.41 -15.72
C LYS A 215 12.45 -6.85 -15.18
N PHE A 216 11.30 -7.29 -14.68
CA PHE A 216 11.14 -8.62 -14.10
C PHE A 216 11.37 -9.72 -15.14
N LEU A 217 10.78 -9.61 -16.33
CA LEU A 217 10.96 -10.58 -17.40
C LEU A 217 12.42 -10.63 -17.89
N SER A 218 13.10 -9.49 -18.02
CA SER A 218 14.54 -9.46 -18.33
C SER A 218 15.38 -10.15 -17.26
N GLU A 219 15.06 -9.96 -15.97
CA GLU A 219 15.74 -10.65 -14.86
C GLU A 219 15.52 -12.18 -14.88
N GLN A 220 14.36 -12.65 -15.37
CA GLN A 220 14.04 -14.07 -15.48
C GLN A 220 14.47 -14.71 -16.82
N ARG A 221 14.89 -13.91 -17.80
CA ARG A 221 15.12 -14.32 -19.19
C ARG A 221 15.98 -15.57 -19.32
N ALA A 222 17.13 -15.59 -18.65
CA ALA A 222 18.07 -16.71 -18.75
C ALA A 222 17.42 -18.04 -18.31
N ALA A 223 16.70 -18.02 -17.19
CA ALA A 223 15.98 -19.20 -16.72
C ALA A 223 14.86 -19.61 -17.68
N MET A 224 14.07 -18.64 -18.16
CA MET A 224 12.99 -18.89 -19.10
C MET A 224 13.47 -19.58 -20.39
N LEU A 225 14.59 -19.10 -20.97
CA LEU A 225 15.16 -19.71 -22.18
C LEU A 225 15.72 -21.12 -21.94
N MET A 226 16.37 -21.36 -20.80
CA MET A 226 16.84 -22.71 -20.44
C MET A 226 15.69 -23.72 -20.32
N PHE A 227 14.55 -23.33 -19.73
CA PHE A 227 13.38 -24.21 -19.63
C PHE A 227 12.67 -24.38 -20.98
N LEU A 228 12.67 -23.36 -21.84
CA LEU A 228 12.13 -23.47 -23.20
C LEU A 228 12.85 -24.54 -24.04
N GLU A 229 14.17 -24.69 -23.90
CA GLU A 229 14.94 -25.72 -24.61
C GLU A 229 14.43 -27.14 -24.34
N ILE A 230 13.79 -27.36 -23.19
CA ILE A 230 13.20 -28.64 -22.81
C ILE A 230 11.80 -28.82 -23.45
N GLY A 231 11.08 -27.72 -23.66
CA GLY A 231 9.84 -27.67 -24.43
C GLY A 231 8.75 -26.81 -23.78
N PRO A 232 7.75 -26.35 -24.57
CA PRO A 232 6.74 -25.37 -24.15
C PRO A 232 5.86 -25.84 -22.97
N ILE A 233 5.59 -27.15 -22.87
CA ILE A 233 4.79 -27.71 -21.78
C ILE A 233 5.51 -27.60 -20.43
N LEU A 234 6.80 -27.95 -20.40
CA LEU A 234 7.60 -27.86 -19.18
C LEU A 234 7.95 -26.40 -18.84
N PHE A 235 8.09 -25.55 -19.85
CA PHE A 235 8.21 -24.11 -19.64
C PHE A 235 6.95 -23.51 -18.99
N ALA A 236 5.75 -23.88 -19.43
CA ALA A 236 4.50 -23.46 -18.79
C ALA A 236 4.41 -23.96 -17.33
N ASP A 237 4.76 -25.22 -17.06
CA ASP A 237 4.81 -25.76 -15.68
C ASP A 237 5.83 -25.02 -14.80
N TYR A 238 6.98 -24.63 -15.37
CA TYR A 238 7.97 -23.80 -14.68
C TYR A 238 7.38 -22.43 -14.27
N LEU A 239 6.70 -21.74 -15.19
CA LEU A 239 6.07 -20.44 -14.90
C LEU A 239 5.01 -20.57 -13.81
N GLU A 240 4.17 -21.61 -13.85
CA GLU A 240 3.14 -21.87 -12.85
C GLU A 240 3.75 -22.14 -11.47
N ARG A 241 4.82 -22.95 -11.39
CA ARG A 241 5.54 -23.19 -10.14
C ARG A 241 6.18 -21.92 -9.59
N CYS A 242 6.73 -21.06 -10.47
CA CYS A 242 7.23 -19.75 -10.07
C CYS A 242 6.11 -18.86 -9.53
N ALA A 243 4.93 -18.87 -10.15
CA ALA A 243 3.77 -18.12 -9.67
C ALA A 243 3.36 -18.56 -8.26
N ILE A 244 3.23 -19.87 -8.03
CA ILE A 244 2.92 -20.46 -6.72
C ILE A 244 3.98 -20.06 -5.69
N SER A 245 5.26 -20.20 -6.04
CA SER A 245 6.38 -19.84 -5.15
C SER A 245 6.34 -18.35 -4.77
N LEU A 246 6.20 -17.45 -5.74
CA LEU A 246 6.12 -16.01 -5.49
C LEU A 246 4.88 -15.63 -4.69
N ALA A 247 3.76 -16.32 -4.88
CA ALA A 247 2.54 -16.09 -4.11
C ALA A 247 2.75 -16.38 -2.60
N THR A 248 3.62 -17.32 -2.24
CA THR A 248 3.97 -17.55 -0.82
C THR A 248 4.75 -16.39 -0.19
N SER A 249 5.54 -15.68 -0.99
CA SER A 249 6.41 -14.60 -0.53
C SER A 249 5.74 -13.23 -0.58
N PHE A 250 4.88 -12.99 -1.57
CA PHE A 250 4.30 -11.68 -1.85
C PHE A 250 2.76 -11.63 -1.72
N GLY A 251 2.12 -12.80 -1.57
CA GLY A 251 0.67 -12.97 -1.53
C GLY A 251 0.09 -13.39 -2.89
N LEU A 252 -1.05 -14.09 -2.85
CA LEU A 252 -1.78 -14.61 -4.02
C LEU A 252 -2.06 -13.54 -5.08
N ASN A 253 -2.45 -12.36 -4.60
CA ASN A 253 -2.85 -11.23 -5.43
C ASN A 253 -1.72 -10.22 -5.62
N ASP A 254 -0.46 -10.66 -5.68
CA ASP A 254 0.65 -9.83 -6.17
C ASP A 254 0.69 -9.84 -7.71
N TRP A 255 1.19 -8.76 -8.30
CA TRP A 255 1.22 -8.61 -9.76
C TRP A 255 2.14 -9.65 -10.45
N ARG A 256 3.20 -10.14 -9.78
CA ARG A 256 4.12 -11.14 -10.37
C ARG A 256 3.49 -12.53 -10.49
N PRO A 257 2.88 -13.12 -9.44
CA PRO A 257 2.10 -14.35 -9.59
C PRO A 257 1.00 -14.24 -10.64
N ALA A 258 0.25 -13.13 -10.66
CA ALA A 258 -0.80 -12.91 -11.65
C ALA A 258 -0.25 -12.88 -13.08
N LEU A 259 0.88 -12.20 -13.31
CA LEU A 259 1.58 -12.20 -14.60
C LEU A 259 2.00 -13.60 -15.02
N LEU A 260 2.69 -14.34 -14.14
CA LEU A 260 3.25 -15.64 -14.48
C LEU A 260 2.17 -16.68 -14.77
N ARG A 261 1.07 -16.71 -14.01
CA ARG A 261 -0.10 -17.56 -14.31
C ARG A 261 -0.66 -17.25 -15.70
N ALA A 262 -0.81 -15.96 -16.03
CA ALA A 262 -1.33 -15.56 -17.34
C ALA A 262 -0.39 -15.96 -18.49
N LEU A 263 0.92 -15.78 -18.34
CA LEU A 263 1.92 -16.20 -19.33
C LEU A 263 1.96 -17.73 -19.48
N ALA A 264 1.90 -18.48 -18.39
CA ALA A 264 1.84 -19.95 -18.40
C ALA A 264 0.60 -20.48 -19.16
N ALA A 265 -0.52 -19.77 -19.05
CA ALA A 265 -1.76 -20.09 -19.75
C ALA A 265 -1.80 -19.60 -21.21
N THR A 266 -0.74 -18.94 -21.70
CA THR A 266 -0.69 -18.35 -23.05
C THR A 266 0.22 -19.16 -23.98
N PRO A 267 -0.33 -19.97 -24.91
CA PRO A 267 0.47 -20.84 -25.77
C PRO A 267 1.47 -20.08 -26.64
N ASP A 268 1.09 -18.93 -27.19
CA ASP A 268 1.97 -18.12 -28.06
C ASP A 268 3.23 -17.68 -27.31
N PHE A 269 3.10 -17.26 -26.05
CA PHE A 269 4.23 -16.96 -25.18
C PHE A 269 5.06 -18.21 -24.89
N CYS A 270 4.41 -19.34 -24.59
CA CYS A 270 5.11 -20.56 -24.19
C CYS A 270 5.88 -21.21 -25.35
N ASN A 271 5.45 -21.02 -26.59
CA ASN A 271 6.12 -21.53 -27.78
C ASN A 271 7.32 -20.66 -28.18
N SER A 272 7.19 -19.34 -28.06
CA SER A 272 8.20 -18.37 -28.54
C SER A 272 8.40 -17.20 -27.57
N PRO A 273 8.84 -17.42 -26.32
CA PRO A 273 9.00 -16.32 -25.36
C PRO A 273 10.12 -15.35 -25.77
N SER A 274 11.08 -15.80 -26.58
CA SER A 274 12.16 -14.96 -27.13
C SER A 274 11.65 -13.76 -27.92
N ASP A 275 10.46 -13.85 -28.51
CA ASP A 275 9.88 -12.77 -29.31
C ASP A 275 9.43 -11.60 -28.43
N TYR A 276 9.31 -11.84 -27.12
CA TYR A 276 8.73 -10.90 -26.14
C TYR A 276 9.66 -10.60 -24.96
N LEU A 277 10.69 -11.43 -24.74
CA LEU A 277 11.76 -11.21 -23.79
C LEU A 277 12.88 -10.45 -24.50
N GLY A 278 12.94 -9.12 -24.32
CA GLY A 278 13.93 -8.25 -24.98
C GLY A 278 15.37 -8.78 -24.94
N ASP A 279 16.17 -8.33 -25.91
CA ASP A 279 17.57 -8.75 -26.13
C ASP A 279 18.51 -8.49 -24.94
#